data_AF-A0A917RGF6-F1
#
_entry.id   AF-A0A917RGF6-F1
#
_cell.length_a   1.000
_cell.length_b   1.000
_cell.length_c   1.000
_cell.angle_alpha   90.00
_cell.angle_beta   90.00
_cell.angle_gamma   90.00
#
_symmetry.space_group_name_H-M   'P 1'
#
loop_
_entity.id
_entity.type
_entity.pdbx_description
1 polymer ?
#
loop_
_entity_poly.entity_id
_entity_poly.type
_entity_poly.pdbx_seq_one_letter_code
_entity_poly.pdbx_strand_id
1 'polypeptide(L)'
;MIVAMGAALALPAIPAQAGTAARAAGTAPATAARPAGAHGAAAVPAPGKVAQKLFRAWLRGDRAAAGRVAAPAAVKTLFAYAYRAPDEFRGCTGNACRFVHTSVRVPGGLNGVLMVVSGGTVAKVYTSRHLTSPGRAAQHLFRAWTKGDRNSGLEVATTGAVRTLFRARFGGVGYTYQGCFRAGGGLRCAYSYEGGAMLMHMGGGKARGYEVRSVGYIAD
;
A
#
# COMPACT_ATOMS: atom_id res chain seq x y z
N MET A 1 18.60 -60.57 3.04
CA MET A 1 18.08 -61.13 4.30
C MET A 1 16.82 -60.34 4.66
N ILE A 2 15.65 -61.01 4.56
CA ILE A 2 14.36 -60.78 5.28
C ILE A 2 13.71 -59.39 5.08
N VAL A 3 12.68 -59.16 4.25
CA VAL A 3 11.23 -59.57 4.25
C VAL A 3 10.38 -58.99 5.40
N ALA A 4 9.35 -58.21 5.04
CA ALA A 4 7.94 -58.20 5.54
C ALA A 4 7.32 -56.78 5.38
N MET A 5 6.30 -56.56 4.54
CA MET A 5 4.86 -56.75 4.80
C MET A 5 4.41 -55.99 6.06
N GLY A 6 3.46 -55.04 6.05
CA GLY A 6 2.23 -54.89 5.26
C GLY A 6 1.06 -54.91 6.26
N ALA A 7 0.15 -53.93 6.24
CA ALA A 7 -1.25 -54.08 6.70
C ALA A 7 -2.05 -52.77 6.50
N ALA A 8 -3.09 -52.86 5.69
CA ALA A 8 -4.21 -51.91 5.63
C ALA A 8 -5.40 -52.50 6.41
N LEU A 9 -6.12 -51.68 7.18
CA LEU A 9 -7.44 -51.97 7.75
C LEU A 9 -8.18 -50.62 7.84
N ALA A 10 -9.18 -50.33 7.00
CA ALA A 10 -10.58 -50.77 7.00
C ALA A 10 -11.49 -49.92 7.90
N LEU A 11 -12.48 -49.27 7.25
CA LEU A 11 -13.62 -48.54 7.82
C LEU A 11 -14.59 -49.46 8.57
N PRO A 12 -15.47 -48.86 9.40
CA PRO A 12 -16.88 -49.24 9.36
C PRO A 12 -17.83 -48.06 9.16
N ALA A 13 -19.04 -48.37 8.68
CA ALA A 13 -20.12 -47.48 8.31
C ALA A 13 -21.45 -47.86 9.00
N ILE A 14 -22.46 -46.96 8.90
CA ILE A 14 -23.93 -47.16 9.04
C ILE A 14 -24.44 -47.14 10.51
N PRO A 15 -25.62 -46.56 10.88
CA PRO A 15 -26.89 -46.44 10.11
C PRO A 15 -27.63 -45.11 10.03
N ALA A 16 -28.53 -45.10 9.03
CA ALA A 16 -29.66 -44.19 8.83
C ALA A 16 -30.87 -44.60 9.68
N GLN A 17 -31.71 -43.63 10.05
CA GLN A 17 -33.09 -43.87 10.47
C GLN A 17 -34.02 -42.91 9.72
N ALA A 18 -35.06 -43.48 9.11
CA ALA A 18 -36.19 -42.79 8.52
C ALA A 18 -37.37 -42.84 9.51
N GLY A 19 -38.14 -41.75 9.59
CA GLY A 19 -39.36 -41.66 10.38
C GLY A 19 -40.33 -40.65 9.76
N THR A 20 -41.52 -41.12 9.46
CA THR A 20 -42.60 -40.51 8.67
C THR A 20 -43.44 -39.43 9.39
N ALA A 21 -43.94 -38.50 8.57
CA ALA A 21 -45.05 -37.54 8.66
C ALA A 21 -46.06 -37.56 9.82
N ALA A 22 -46.52 -36.36 10.24
CA ALA A 22 -47.95 -36.00 10.36
C ALA A 22 -48.16 -34.48 10.51
N ARG A 23 -49.27 -34.01 9.94
CA ARG A 23 -49.74 -32.61 9.78
C ARG A 23 -50.68 -32.27 10.95
N ALA A 24 -50.58 -31.08 11.53
CA ALA A 24 -51.64 -30.52 12.38
C ALA A 24 -51.71 -29.00 12.21
N ALA A 25 -52.91 -28.51 11.88
CA ALA A 25 -53.26 -27.10 11.84
C ALA A 25 -53.42 -26.55 13.27
N GLY A 26 -52.97 -25.31 13.49
CA GLY A 26 -53.12 -24.61 14.76
C GLY A 26 -53.02 -23.10 14.56
N THR A 27 -54.11 -22.42 14.88
CA THR A 27 -54.42 -21.00 14.70
C THR A 27 -53.45 -20.07 15.44
N ALA A 28 -53.21 -18.88 14.86
CA ALA A 28 -52.34 -17.82 15.38
C ALA A 28 -52.77 -17.28 16.76
N PRO A 29 -51.84 -16.63 17.46
CA PRO A 29 -52.07 -15.25 17.87
C PRO A 29 -51.01 -14.30 17.32
N ALA A 30 -51.48 -13.13 16.90
CA ALA A 30 -50.68 -12.03 16.41
C ALA A 30 -49.83 -11.43 17.53
N THR A 31 -48.54 -11.74 17.54
CA THR A 31 -47.56 -10.97 18.30
C THR A 31 -47.17 -9.75 17.48
N ALA A 32 -47.51 -8.57 18.00
CA ALA A 32 -47.16 -7.28 17.42
C ALA A 32 -45.67 -7.23 17.04
N ALA A 33 -45.39 -7.08 15.75
CA ALA A 33 -44.07 -6.78 15.25
C ALA A 33 -43.63 -5.42 15.82
N ARG A 34 -42.78 -5.47 16.84
CA ARG A 34 -42.00 -4.30 17.25
C ARG A 34 -41.03 -4.02 16.11
N PRO A 35 -41.10 -2.88 15.40
CA PRO A 35 -40.01 -2.51 14.51
C PRO A 35 -38.81 -2.27 15.39
N ALA A 36 -37.91 -3.27 15.47
CA ALA A 36 -36.56 -3.04 15.92
C ALA A 36 -36.01 -2.01 14.93
N GLY A 37 -35.90 -0.77 15.38
CA GLY A 37 -35.27 0.30 14.63
C GLY A 37 -33.89 -0.18 14.25
N ALA A 38 -33.74 -0.62 13.00
CA ALA A 38 -32.48 -0.71 12.33
C ALA A 38 -31.94 0.72 12.25
N HIS A 39 -31.28 1.15 13.32
CA HIS A 39 -30.20 2.12 13.20
C HIS A 39 -29.13 1.39 12.42
N GLY A 40 -29.33 1.30 11.10
CA GLY A 40 -28.37 0.75 10.18
C GLY A 40 -27.12 1.58 10.37
N ALA A 41 -26.13 1.03 11.06
CA ALA A 41 -24.77 1.50 10.95
C ALA A 41 -24.50 1.52 9.44
N ALA A 42 -24.43 2.72 8.86
CA ALA A 42 -24.23 2.87 7.44
C ALA A 42 -23.00 2.04 7.07
N ALA A 43 -23.21 0.99 6.26
CA ALA A 43 -22.14 0.07 5.93
C ALA A 43 -20.99 0.87 5.32
N VAL A 44 -19.81 0.81 5.94
CA VAL A 44 -18.65 1.56 5.46
C VAL A 44 -18.39 1.14 4.01
N PRO A 45 -18.42 2.09 3.05
CA PRO A 45 -18.26 1.74 1.64
C PRO A 45 -16.91 1.08 1.43
N ALA A 46 -16.91 0.02 0.61
CA ALA A 46 -15.69 -0.73 0.28
C ALA A 46 -14.57 0.23 -0.17
N PRO A 47 -13.31 0.06 0.30
CA PRO A 47 -12.21 0.97 0.02
C PRO A 47 -12.04 1.31 -1.47
N GLY A 48 -12.20 0.31 -2.35
CA GLY A 48 -12.11 0.51 -3.80
C GLY A 48 -13.15 1.51 -4.34
N LYS A 49 -14.39 1.48 -3.84
CA LYS A 49 -15.44 2.41 -4.28
C LYS A 49 -15.11 3.86 -3.89
N VAL A 50 -14.61 4.06 -2.66
CA VAL A 50 -14.21 5.39 -2.16
C VAL A 50 -13.01 5.92 -2.96
N ALA A 51 -11.98 5.10 -3.15
CA ALA A 51 -10.79 5.46 -3.91
C ALA A 51 -11.13 5.81 -5.37
N GLN A 52 -11.97 5.01 -6.05
CA GLN A 52 -12.41 5.30 -7.41
C GLN A 52 -13.29 6.55 -7.50
N LYS A 53 -14.07 6.88 -6.46
CA LYS A 53 -14.85 8.13 -6.42
C LYS A 53 -13.92 9.33 -6.34
N LEU A 54 -12.89 9.30 -5.48
CA LEU A 54 -11.85 10.33 -5.43
C LEU A 54 -11.12 10.45 -6.77
N PHE A 55 -10.68 9.32 -7.33
CA PHE A 55 -9.94 9.30 -8.59
C PHE A 55 -10.74 9.94 -9.73
N ARG A 56 -12.02 9.59 -9.88
CA ARG A 56 -12.90 10.20 -10.88
C ARG A 56 -13.15 11.69 -10.64
N ALA A 57 -13.27 12.13 -9.38
CA ALA A 57 -13.38 13.55 -9.07
C ALA A 57 -12.12 14.32 -9.49
N TRP A 58 -10.94 13.74 -9.22
CA TRP A 58 -9.66 14.31 -9.65
C TRP A 58 -9.53 14.39 -11.17
N LEU A 59 -9.91 13.34 -11.91
CA LEU A 59 -9.91 13.37 -13.39
C LEU A 59 -10.79 14.49 -13.97
N ARG A 60 -11.86 14.88 -13.28
CA ARG A 60 -12.74 15.98 -13.69
C ARG A 60 -12.28 17.35 -13.19
N GLY A 61 -11.18 17.43 -12.44
CA GLY A 61 -10.74 18.67 -11.80
C GLY A 61 -11.64 19.14 -10.63
N ASP A 62 -12.56 18.30 -10.16
CA ASP A 62 -13.59 18.66 -9.18
C ASP A 62 -13.07 18.49 -7.74
N ARG A 63 -12.47 19.57 -7.21
CA ARG A 63 -11.94 19.61 -5.85
C ARG A 63 -13.04 19.52 -4.78
N ALA A 64 -14.25 20.02 -5.06
CA ALA A 64 -15.35 19.97 -4.10
C ALA A 64 -15.85 18.53 -3.92
N ALA A 65 -16.07 17.79 -5.01
CA ALA A 65 -16.41 16.37 -4.93
C ALA A 65 -15.28 15.53 -4.33
N ALA A 66 -14.01 15.87 -4.61
CA ALA A 66 -12.86 15.22 -3.98
C ALA A 66 -12.86 15.44 -2.45
N GLY A 67 -13.13 16.66 -1.99
CA GLY A 67 -13.21 17.00 -0.56
C GLY A 67 -14.32 16.27 0.20
N ARG A 68 -15.37 15.78 -0.47
CA ARG A 68 -16.43 14.98 0.17
C ARG A 68 -16.01 13.54 0.48
N VAL A 69 -14.93 13.05 -0.09
CA VAL A 69 -14.52 11.63 -0.01
C VAL A 69 -13.08 11.43 0.43
N ALA A 70 -12.37 12.52 0.76
CA ALA A 70 -10.96 12.50 1.09
C ALA A 70 -10.60 13.60 2.08
N ALA A 71 -9.60 13.33 2.91
CA ALA A 71 -9.03 14.35 3.79
C ALA A 71 -8.41 15.51 2.97
N PRO A 72 -8.41 16.75 3.47
CA PRO A 72 -7.87 17.91 2.75
C PRO A 72 -6.42 17.71 2.28
N ALA A 73 -5.57 17.08 3.11
CA ALA A 73 -4.18 16.78 2.76
C ALA A 73 -4.07 15.74 1.62
N ALA A 74 -4.98 14.77 1.57
CA ALA A 74 -5.06 13.79 0.49
C ALA A 74 -5.47 14.46 -0.83
N VAL A 75 -6.49 15.32 -0.81
CA VAL A 75 -6.91 16.11 -1.98
C VAL A 75 -5.75 17.00 -2.48
N LYS A 76 -5.12 17.75 -1.58
CA LYS A 76 -3.98 18.62 -1.93
C LYS A 76 -2.85 17.82 -2.59
N THR A 77 -2.50 16.67 -2.03
CA THR A 77 -1.45 15.81 -2.57
C THR A 77 -1.81 15.29 -3.96
N LEU A 78 -3.03 14.78 -4.14
CA LEU A 78 -3.48 14.21 -5.41
C LEU A 78 -3.54 15.27 -6.52
N PHE A 79 -4.08 16.45 -6.22
CA PHE A 79 -4.21 17.54 -7.19
C PHE A 79 -2.89 18.27 -7.48
N ALA A 80 -1.84 18.03 -6.70
CA ALA A 80 -0.49 18.51 -6.97
C ALA A 80 0.37 17.49 -7.74
N TYR A 81 -0.21 16.35 -8.13
CA TYR A 81 0.51 15.31 -8.85
C TYR A 81 0.95 15.82 -10.23
N ALA A 82 2.26 15.78 -10.49
CA ALA A 82 2.87 16.39 -11.67
C ALA A 82 2.80 15.50 -12.92
N TYR A 83 2.56 14.20 -12.76
CA TYR A 83 2.43 13.28 -13.88
C TYR A 83 0.98 13.22 -14.35
N ARG A 84 0.78 12.67 -15.55
CA ARG A 84 -0.55 12.29 -16.05
C ARG A 84 -1.27 11.41 -15.02
N ALA A 85 -2.59 11.29 -15.12
CA ALA A 85 -3.32 10.30 -14.34
C ALA A 85 -2.86 8.86 -14.67
N PRO A 86 -2.72 7.99 -13.65
CA PRO A 86 -2.53 6.55 -13.86
C PRO A 86 -3.60 5.94 -14.77
N ASP A 87 -3.20 4.90 -15.51
CA ASP A 87 -4.03 4.25 -16.53
C ASP A 87 -4.95 3.18 -15.94
N GLU A 88 -4.48 2.48 -14.90
CA GLU A 88 -5.09 1.24 -14.44
C GLU A 88 -5.30 1.23 -12.94
N PHE A 89 -6.47 0.74 -12.52
CA PHE A 89 -6.74 0.41 -11.12
C PHE A 89 -6.33 -1.04 -10.84
N ARG A 90 -5.30 -1.25 -10.00
CA ARG A 90 -4.75 -2.59 -9.66
C ARG A 90 -5.41 -3.22 -8.44
N GLY A 91 -6.58 -2.73 -8.04
CA GLY A 91 -7.28 -3.21 -6.85
C GLY A 91 -6.76 -2.60 -5.54
N CYS A 92 -7.22 -3.19 -4.44
CA CYS A 92 -6.83 -2.81 -3.08
C CYS A 92 -6.27 -4.00 -2.32
N THR A 93 -5.24 -3.76 -1.52
CA THR A 93 -4.74 -4.70 -0.51
C THR A 93 -5.10 -4.13 0.85
N GLY A 94 -6.05 -4.78 1.53
CA GLY A 94 -6.67 -4.21 2.73
C GLY A 94 -7.34 -2.88 2.40
N ASN A 95 -6.91 -1.81 3.07
CA ASN A 95 -7.44 -0.46 2.88
C ASN A 95 -6.62 0.41 1.90
N ALA A 96 -5.56 -0.14 1.29
CA ALA A 96 -4.67 0.58 0.41
C ALA A 96 -4.93 0.21 -1.06
N CYS A 97 -5.35 1.18 -1.85
CA CYS A 97 -5.84 1.02 -3.22
C CYS A 97 -4.87 1.64 -4.23
N ARG A 98 -4.48 0.88 -5.27
CA ARG A 98 -3.42 1.28 -6.21
C ARG A 98 -3.97 1.66 -7.58
N PHE A 99 -3.48 2.78 -8.09
CA PHE A 99 -3.62 3.22 -9.47
C PHE A 99 -2.23 3.33 -10.08
N VAL A 100 -1.97 2.66 -11.20
CA VAL A 100 -0.63 2.56 -11.77
C VAL A 100 -0.53 3.09 -13.19
N HIS A 101 0.66 3.57 -13.54
CA HIS A 101 1.02 3.89 -14.91
C HIS A 101 1.39 2.62 -15.67
N THR A 102 0.76 2.43 -16.83
CA THR A 102 1.13 1.39 -17.81
C THR A 102 1.73 2.03 -19.06
N SER A 103 1.36 3.28 -19.35
CA SER A 103 1.79 4.02 -20.53
C SER A 103 3.08 4.83 -20.36
N VAL A 104 3.44 5.18 -19.12
CA VAL A 104 4.61 6.02 -18.83
C VAL A 104 5.44 5.46 -17.70
N ARG A 105 6.74 5.80 -17.70
CA ARG A 105 7.65 5.45 -16.62
C ARG A 105 7.81 6.64 -15.67
N VAL A 106 7.39 6.45 -14.42
CA VAL A 106 7.60 7.42 -13.33
C VAL A 106 8.65 6.91 -12.32
N PRO A 107 9.32 7.79 -11.56
CA PRO A 107 10.24 7.39 -10.50
C PRO A 107 9.57 6.60 -9.38
N GLY A 108 10.38 5.74 -8.74
CA GLY A 108 10.01 5.00 -7.54
C GLY A 108 9.18 3.75 -7.81
N GLY A 109 9.06 2.91 -6.78
CA GLY A 109 8.32 1.65 -6.81
C GLY A 109 6.81 1.81 -6.65
N LEU A 110 6.32 3.04 -6.42
CA LEU A 110 4.88 3.30 -6.40
C LEU A 110 4.28 3.19 -7.80
N ASN A 111 5.02 3.60 -8.83
CA ASN A 111 4.59 3.61 -10.22
C ASN A 111 3.18 4.21 -10.44
N GLY A 112 2.85 5.30 -9.75
CA GLY A 112 1.51 5.89 -9.81
C GLY A 112 1.04 6.52 -8.51
N VAL A 113 -0.18 6.19 -8.11
CA VAL A 113 -0.88 6.74 -6.94
C VAL A 113 -1.37 5.59 -6.05
N LEU A 114 -1.14 5.72 -4.75
CA LEU A 114 -1.70 4.84 -3.73
C LEU A 114 -2.60 5.64 -2.80
N MET A 115 -3.83 5.20 -2.64
CA MET A 115 -4.81 5.81 -1.75
C MET A 115 -5.04 4.90 -0.54
N VAL A 116 -4.90 5.42 0.67
CA VAL A 116 -5.21 4.70 1.89
C VAL A 116 -6.55 5.18 2.42
N VAL A 117 -7.51 4.28 2.46
CA VAL A 117 -8.87 4.54 2.94
C VAL A 117 -8.94 4.23 4.44
N SER A 118 -9.58 5.08 5.21
CA SER A 118 -9.88 4.83 6.63
C SER A 118 -11.22 5.46 6.96
N GLY A 119 -12.06 4.76 7.71
CA GLY A 119 -13.39 5.28 8.11
C GLY A 119 -14.26 5.74 6.94
N GLY A 120 -14.16 5.10 5.77
CA GLY A 120 -14.93 5.45 4.57
C GLY A 120 -14.44 6.68 3.81
N THR A 121 -13.30 7.27 4.18
CA THR A 121 -12.67 8.40 3.48
C THR A 121 -11.24 8.07 3.06
N VAL A 122 -10.75 8.68 1.98
CA VAL A 122 -9.32 8.60 1.63
C VAL A 122 -8.53 9.47 2.59
N ALA A 123 -7.90 8.82 3.58
CA ALA A 123 -7.17 9.49 4.64
C ALA A 123 -5.77 9.95 4.18
N LYS A 124 -5.10 9.16 3.35
CA LYS A 124 -3.77 9.48 2.80
C LYS A 124 -3.68 9.15 1.33
N VAL A 125 -2.89 9.94 0.62
CA VAL A 125 -2.51 9.69 -0.78
C VAL A 125 -1.00 9.75 -0.86
N TYR A 126 -0.43 8.74 -1.50
CA TYR A 126 0.98 8.69 -1.89
C TYR A 126 1.06 8.77 -3.40
N THR A 127 2.08 9.45 -3.90
CA THR A 127 2.25 9.67 -5.34
C THR A 127 3.72 9.55 -5.74
N SER A 128 4.02 8.96 -6.89
CA SER A 128 5.37 9.03 -7.46
C SER A 128 5.82 10.48 -7.58
N ARG A 129 7.06 10.80 -7.18
CA ARG A 129 7.53 12.19 -7.13
C ARG A 129 8.56 12.48 -8.20
N HIS A 130 8.35 13.59 -8.89
CA HIS A 130 9.39 14.20 -9.73
C HIS A 130 10.33 15.03 -8.87
N LEU A 131 11.38 14.41 -8.32
CA LEU A 131 12.43 15.15 -7.63
C LEU A 131 13.60 15.41 -8.58
N THR A 132 13.89 16.68 -8.81
CA THR A 132 14.96 17.14 -9.72
C THR A 132 16.34 17.20 -9.06
N SER A 133 16.42 16.88 -7.77
CA SER A 133 17.67 16.80 -7.01
C SER A 133 17.84 15.39 -6.43
N PRO A 134 19.01 14.76 -6.62
CA PRO A 134 19.30 13.44 -6.07
C PRO A 134 19.30 13.44 -4.54
N GLY A 135 19.84 14.50 -3.93
CA GLY A 135 19.87 14.64 -2.47
C GLY A 135 18.48 14.73 -1.86
N ARG A 136 17.55 15.44 -2.52
CA ARG A 136 16.15 15.49 -2.09
C ARG A 136 15.47 14.12 -2.15
N ALA A 137 15.77 13.31 -3.18
CA ALA A 137 15.24 11.95 -3.27
C ALA A 137 15.81 11.04 -2.18
N ALA A 138 17.13 11.09 -1.95
CA ALA A 138 17.78 10.31 -0.88
C ALA A 138 17.25 10.69 0.51
N GLN A 139 17.14 11.99 0.81
CA GLN A 139 16.59 12.48 2.08
C GLN A 139 15.10 12.16 2.24
N HIS A 140 14.35 12.09 1.14
CA HIS A 140 12.95 11.66 1.21
C HIS A 140 12.81 10.19 1.58
N LEU A 141 13.61 9.31 0.97
CA LEU A 141 13.64 7.91 1.36
C LEU A 141 14.10 7.74 2.82
N PHE A 142 15.15 8.46 3.23
CA PHE A 142 15.65 8.39 4.62
C PHE A 142 14.57 8.81 5.62
N ARG A 143 13.92 9.96 5.42
CA ARG A 143 12.82 10.42 6.28
C ARG A 143 11.62 9.46 6.28
N ALA A 144 11.35 8.79 5.17
CA ALA A 144 10.32 7.77 5.13
C ALA A 144 10.69 6.57 6.03
N TRP A 145 11.96 6.16 5.99
CA TRP A 145 12.49 5.09 6.84
C TRP A 145 12.47 5.44 8.32
N THR A 146 12.90 6.65 8.71
CA THR A 146 12.85 7.07 10.12
C THR A 146 11.43 7.10 10.69
N LYS A 147 10.43 7.31 9.82
CA LYS A 147 9.00 7.30 10.19
C LYS A 147 8.34 5.92 10.07
N GLY A 148 9.05 4.91 9.57
CA GLY A 148 8.46 3.60 9.25
C GLY A 148 7.43 3.64 8.12
N ASP A 149 7.38 4.70 7.32
CA ASP A 149 6.41 4.87 6.23
C ASP A 149 6.95 4.30 4.90
N ARG A 150 6.73 2.99 4.69
CA ARG A 150 7.16 2.29 3.47
C ARG A 150 6.55 2.90 2.20
N ASN A 151 5.31 3.37 2.25
CA ASN A 151 4.62 3.93 1.09
C ASN A 151 5.23 5.27 0.68
N SER A 152 5.58 6.12 1.65
CA SER A 152 6.35 7.35 1.39
C SER A 152 7.73 7.04 0.78
N GLY A 153 8.36 5.92 1.16
CA GLY A 153 9.62 5.48 0.55
C GLY A 153 9.45 5.14 -0.93
N LEU A 154 8.38 4.44 -1.29
CA LEU A 154 8.08 4.02 -2.67
C LEU A 154 7.83 5.19 -3.63
N GLU A 155 7.54 6.39 -3.12
CA GLU A 155 7.36 7.60 -3.94
C GLU A 155 8.63 8.01 -4.71
N VAL A 156 9.81 7.62 -4.21
CA VAL A 156 11.12 8.03 -4.75
C VAL A 156 12.13 6.89 -4.83
N ALA A 157 11.78 5.68 -4.41
CA ALA A 157 12.70 4.56 -4.34
C ALA A 157 12.07 3.29 -4.89
N THR A 158 12.88 2.45 -5.53
CA THR A 158 12.42 1.16 -6.06
C THR A 158 11.96 0.27 -4.91
N THR A 159 11.10 -0.70 -5.22
CA THR A 159 10.65 -1.71 -4.23
C THR A 159 11.84 -2.45 -3.61
N GLY A 160 12.90 -2.72 -4.39
CA GLY A 160 14.12 -3.34 -3.89
C GLY A 160 14.86 -2.48 -2.87
N ALA A 161 15.04 -1.18 -3.14
CA ALA A 161 15.66 -0.24 -2.22
C ALA A 161 14.87 -0.08 -0.92
N VAL A 162 13.54 0.10 -1.02
CA VAL A 162 12.65 0.20 0.15
C VAL A 162 12.70 -1.09 0.97
N ARG A 163 12.62 -2.25 0.31
CA ARG A 163 12.72 -3.55 1.00
C ARG A 163 14.03 -3.65 1.77
N THR A 164 15.16 -3.35 1.14
CA THR A 164 16.49 -3.42 1.77
C THR A 164 16.61 -2.50 2.98
N LEU A 165 16.22 -1.23 2.83
CA LEU A 165 16.36 -0.23 3.90
C LEU A 165 15.41 -0.54 5.08
N PHE A 166 14.17 -0.91 4.79
CA PHE A 166 13.15 -1.21 5.81
C PHE A 166 13.22 -2.65 6.34
N ARG A 167 14.31 -3.39 6.10
CA ARG A 167 14.57 -4.66 6.80
C ARG A 167 14.74 -4.43 8.30
N ALA A 168 15.47 -3.37 8.65
CA ALA A 168 15.59 -2.90 10.03
C ALA A 168 14.66 -1.70 10.27
N ARG A 169 14.09 -1.64 11.47
CA ARG A 169 13.48 -0.39 11.95
C ARG A 169 14.58 0.62 12.21
N PHE A 170 14.27 1.90 12.03
CA PHE A 170 15.20 2.96 12.41
C PHE A 170 15.44 2.91 13.92
N GLY A 171 16.68 2.65 14.33
CA GLY A 171 17.07 2.46 15.73
C GLY A 171 17.40 3.74 16.49
N GLY A 172 17.23 4.92 15.89
CA GLY A 172 17.58 6.20 16.50
C GLY A 172 19.05 6.59 16.41
N VAL A 173 19.91 5.75 15.82
CA VAL A 173 21.33 6.07 15.63
C VAL A 173 21.52 7.32 14.76
N GLY A 174 22.57 8.08 15.05
CA GLY A 174 22.89 9.33 14.36
C GLY A 174 23.41 9.06 12.95
N TYR A 175 22.54 9.23 11.94
CA TYR A 175 22.97 9.30 10.55
C TYR A 175 23.17 10.75 10.13
N THR A 176 24.35 11.07 9.60
CA THR A 176 24.67 12.41 9.06
C THR A 176 24.72 12.34 7.54
N TYR A 177 23.95 13.19 6.88
CA TYR A 177 23.92 13.25 5.41
C TYR A 177 25.22 13.87 4.88
N GLN A 178 25.95 13.13 4.02
CA GLN A 178 27.25 13.51 3.47
C GLN A 178 27.16 14.09 2.04
N GLY A 179 25.95 14.31 1.53
CA GLY A 179 25.76 14.79 0.16
C GLY A 179 25.67 13.67 -0.87
N CYS A 180 25.76 14.05 -2.14
CA CYS A 180 25.79 13.12 -3.27
C CYS A 180 27.03 13.37 -4.14
N PHE A 181 27.62 12.30 -4.65
CA PHE A 181 28.82 12.31 -5.47
C PHE A 181 28.74 11.24 -6.55
N ARG A 182 29.56 11.37 -7.60
CA ARG A 182 29.69 10.34 -8.63
C ARG A 182 30.77 9.34 -8.21
N ALA A 183 30.44 8.05 -8.24
CA ALA A 183 31.39 6.98 -7.95
C ALA A 183 31.02 5.70 -8.72
N GLY A 184 32.04 5.03 -9.29
CA GLY A 184 31.89 3.76 -10.02
C GLY A 184 30.79 3.79 -11.08
N GLY A 185 30.82 4.78 -11.97
CA GLY A 185 29.86 4.92 -13.08
C GLY A 185 28.47 5.45 -12.71
N GLY A 186 28.17 5.69 -11.43
CA GLY A 186 26.84 6.08 -10.96
C GLY A 186 26.84 7.26 -9.99
N LEU A 187 25.67 7.86 -9.81
CA LEU A 187 25.43 8.87 -8.79
C LEU A 187 25.03 8.19 -7.48
N ARG A 188 25.68 8.56 -6.37
CA ARG A 188 25.43 8.00 -5.05
C ARG A 188 25.20 9.13 -4.05
N CYS A 189 24.36 8.90 -3.07
CA CYS A 189 24.19 9.78 -1.93
C CYS A 189 24.53 9.02 -0.65
N ALA A 190 25.28 9.63 0.25
CA ALA A 190 25.81 8.95 1.42
C ALA A 190 25.26 9.52 2.72
N TYR A 191 25.16 8.64 3.71
CA TYR A 191 25.04 8.99 5.11
C TYR A 191 26.16 8.30 5.88
N SER A 192 26.83 8.99 6.78
CA SER A 192 27.72 8.37 7.77
C SER A 192 26.97 8.08 9.06
N TYR A 193 27.39 7.05 9.78
CA TYR A 193 26.94 6.73 11.14
C TYR A 193 28.10 6.07 11.90
N GLU A 194 27.95 5.87 13.20
CA GLU A 194 28.95 5.17 14.00
C GLU A 194 29.10 3.72 13.51
N GLY A 195 30.31 3.32 13.13
CA GLY A 195 30.56 1.99 12.57
C GLY A 195 30.33 1.89 11.05
N GLY A 196 30.28 3.02 10.32
CA GLY A 196 30.37 3.00 8.86
C GLY A 196 29.48 4.01 8.10
N ALA A 197 29.02 3.60 6.92
CA ALA A 197 28.26 4.47 6.01
C ALA A 197 27.18 3.72 5.24
N MET A 198 26.06 4.41 4.99
CA MET A 198 24.98 3.96 4.12
C MET A 198 25.07 4.70 2.79
N LEU A 199 25.07 3.95 1.69
CA LEU A 199 25.10 4.46 0.34
C LEU A 199 23.77 4.21 -0.37
N MET A 200 23.14 5.27 -0.86
CA MET A 200 21.97 5.22 -1.71
C MET A 200 22.41 5.41 -3.16
N HIS A 201 22.25 4.38 -3.98
CA HIS A 201 22.55 4.44 -5.41
C HIS A 201 21.37 5.07 -6.14
N MET A 202 21.65 6.14 -6.86
CA MET A 202 20.64 6.94 -7.54
C MET A 202 20.46 6.47 -8.98
N GLY A 203 19.22 6.57 -9.47
CA GLY A 203 18.83 6.42 -10.86
C GLY A 203 18.07 7.64 -11.35
N GLY A 204 17.72 7.63 -12.63
CA GLY A 204 16.98 8.71 -13.27
C GLY A 204 17.84 9.94 -13.53
N GLY A 205 17.22 11.11 -13.48
CA GLY A 205 17.87 12.38 -13.79
C GLY A 205 16.88 13.54 -13.74
N LYS A 206 17.35 14.77 -13.90
CA LYS A 206 16.51 15.98 -13.78
C LYS A 206 15.23 15.91 -14.63
N ALA A 207 15.31 15.41 -15.86
CA ALA A 207 14.17 15.31 -16.77
C ALA A 207 13.10 14.30 -16.32
N ARG A 208 13.50 13.14 -15.77
CA ARG A 208 12.59 12.05 -15.41
C ARG A 208 12.25 12.01 -13.92
N GLY A 209 13.00 12.74 -13.11
CA GLY A 209 13.06 12.61 -11.67
C GLY A 209 14.15 11.64 -11.24
N TYR A 210 14.76 11.92 -10.09
CA TYR A 210 15.70 11.02 -9.42
C TYR A 210 14.96 10.00 -8.57
N GLU A 211 15.50 8.79 -8.54
CA GLU A 211 15.03 7.72 -7.66
C GLU A 211 16.19 6.99 -6.98
N VAL A 212 15.95 6.40 -5.81
CA VAL A 212 16.91 5.48 -5.17
C VAL A 212 16.68 4.07 -5.72
N ARG A 213 17.67 3.52 -6.43
CA ARG A 213 17.59 2.18 -7.04
C ARG A 213 18.01 1.06 -6.10
N SER A 214 19.02 1.30 -5.27
CA SER A 214 19.50 0.37 -4.26
C SER A 214 20.10 1.11 -3.07
N VAL A 215 20.18 0.41 -1.95
CA VAL A 215 20.84 0.87 -0.72
C VAL A 215 21.89 -0.17 -0.35
N GLY A 216 23.10 0.29 -0.06
CA GLY A 216 24.22 -0.51 0.44
C GLY A 216 24.79 0.07 1.73
N TYR A 217 25.58 -0.73 2.43
CA TYR A 217 26.26 -0.34 3.66
C TYR A 217 27.74 -0.68 3.52
N ILE A 218 28.58 0.14 4.14
CA ILE A 218 30.00 -0.09 4.32
C ILE A 218 30.23 -0.06 5.82
N ALA A 219 30.88 -1.09 6.36
CA ALA A 219 31.42 -1.09 7.72
C ALA A 219 32.88 -0.62 7.65
N ASP A 220 33.31 0.08 8.70
CA ASP A 220 34.71 0.38 8.97
C ASP A 220 35.48 -0.85 9.50
#